data_AF-A0A157S664-F1
#
_entry.id   AF-A0A157S664-F1
#
_cell.length_a   1.000
_cell.length_b   1.000
_cell.length_c   1.000
_cell.angle_alpha   90.00
_cell.angle_beta   90.00
_cell.angle_gamma   90.00
#
_symmetry.space_group_name_H-M   'P 1'
#
loop_
_entity.id
_entity.type
_entity.pdbx_description
1 polymer ?
#
loop_
_entity_poly.entity_id
_entity_poly.type
_entity_poly.pdbx_seq_one_letter_code
_entity_poly.pdbx_strand_id
1 'polypeptide(L)'
;MNSHSLPGGAPHLRFINPTGLYDPAPNGYSHVVATAMPSRLVYVSGQGGENDKGQLDPDFGGQVRQALDNVVIALGAADAALADVAKLTVLVVDHSEARLRVWSAALRARWGTRPTPACTLIPVPRLALDGMLVEIEATALCRA
;
A
#
# COMPACT_ATOMS: atom_id res chain seq x y z
N MET A 1 23.75 29.71 -9.59
CA MET A 1 23.14 29.08 -8.41
C MET A 1 22.78 27.67 -8.82
N ASN A 2 23.53 26.69 -8.31
CA ASN A 2 23.64 25.37 -8.91
C ASN A 2 22.40 24.51 -8.63
N SER A 3 21.80 24.06 -9.73
CA SER A 3 20.91 22.92 -9.84
C SER A 3 21.44 21.70 -9.09
N HIS A 4 20.67 21.17 -8.14
CA HIS A 4 20.83 19.81 -7.64
C HIS A 4 19.58 19.01 -7.98
N SER A 5 19.43 18.71 -9.26
CA SER A 5 18.67 17.54 -9.68
C SER A 5 19.57 16.34 -9.45
N LEU A 6 19.32 15.55 -8.40
CA LEU A 6 20.02 14.28 -8.21
C LEU A 6 19.61 13.32 -9.33
N PRO A 7 20.57 12.62 -9.98
CA PRO A 7 20.26 11.70 -11.06
C PRO A 7 19.46 10.51 -10.53
N GLY A 8 18.45 10.08 -11.28
CA GLY A 8 17.59 8.95 -10.95
C GLY A 8 18.39 7.68 -10.71
N GLY A 9 18.65 7.38 -9.43
CA GLY A 9 19.31 6.15 -9.02
C GLY A 9 18.40 4.96 -9.28
N ALA A 10 19.01 3.80 -9.59
CA ALA A 10 18.30 2.53 -9.76
C ALA A 10 17.26 2.30 -8.65
N PRO A 11 16.10 1.70 -8.97
CA PRO A 11 15.06 1.46 -7.99
C PRO A 11 15.63 0.61 -6.84
N HIS A 12 15.52 1.12 -5.61
CA HIS A 12 16.04 0.45 -4.42
C HIS A 12 15.26 -0.85 -4.11
N LEU A 13 14.04 -0.96 -4.62
CA LEU A 13 13.23 -2.18 -4.61
C LEU A 13 13.22 -2.86 -5.99
N ARG A 14 13.34 -4.18 -5.95
CA ARG A 14 13.12 -5.08 -7.08
C ARG A 14 11.81 -5.82 -6.86
N PHE A 15 10.88 -5.63 -7.79
CA PHE A 15 9.61 -6.33 -7.84
C PHE A 15 9.74 -7.51 -8.81
N ILE A 16 9.47 -8.71 -8.34
CA ILE A 16 9.79 -9.94 -9.05
C ILE A 16 8.52 -10.80 -9.14
N ASN A 17 8.10 -11.07 -10.37
CA ASN A 17 7.04 -12.03 -10.70
C ASN A 17 7.70 -13.20 -11.45
N PRO A 18 8.05 -14.30 -10.76
CA PRO A 18 8.84 -15.38 -11.36
C PRO A 18 8.01 -16.18 -12.36
N THR A 19 8.68 -16.72 -13.38
CA THR A 19 8.11 -17.72 -14.27
C THR A 19 7.64 -18.93 -13.46
N GLY A 20 6.43 -19.43 -13.76
CA GLY A 20 5.82 -20.56 -13.04
C GLY A 20 4.75 -20.16 -12.02
N LEU A 21 4.59 -18.86 -11.73
CA LEU A 21 3.42 -18.33 -11.02
C LEU A 21 2.52 -17.54 -11.98
N TYR A 22 1.23 -17.45 -11.66
CA TYR A 22 0.26 -16.67 -12.43
C TYR A 22 0.56 -15.16 -12.35
N ASP A 23 0.04 -14.34 -13.28
CA ASP A 23 0.21 -12.88 -13.22
C ASP A 23 -0.63 -12.25 -12.09
N PRO A 24 -0.01 -11.69 -11.03
CA PRO A 24 -0.71 -11.11 -9.90
C PRO A 24 -1.17 -9.67 -10.13
N ALA A 25 -0.74 -9.02 -11.22
CA ALA A 25 -0.96 -7.59 -11.44
C ALA A 25 -2.44 -7.17 -11.42
N PRO A 26 -3.41 -7.93 -11.98
CA PRO A 26 -4.84 -7.60 -11.88
C PRO A 26 -5.38 -7.56 -10.43
N ASN A 27 -4.74 -8.30 -9.51
CA ASN A 27 -5.07 -8.34 -8.08
C ASN A 27 -4.26 -7.33 -7.25
N GLY A 28 -3.42 -6.51 -7.90
CA GLY A 28 -2.75 -5.39 -7.27
C GLY A 28 -1.54 -5.76 -6.41
N TYR A 29 -0.76 -6.78 -6.76
CA TYR A 29 0.45 -7.11 -6.01
C TYR A 29 1.58 -7.66 -6.89
N SER A 30 2.80 -7.67 -6.36
CA SER A 30 3.94 -8.42 -6.91
C SER A 30 4.23 -9.63 -6.04
N HIS A 31 4.60 -10.77 -6.63
CA HIS A 31 4.88 -12.00 -5.87
C HIS A 31 6.00 -11.83 -4.85
N VAL A 32 7.06 -11.11 -5.22
CA VAL A 32 8.23 -10.86 -4.37
C VAL A 32 8.67 -9.42 -4.50
N VAL A 33 9.05 -8.81 -3.37
CA VAL A 33 9.78 -7.54 -3.33
C VAL A 33 11.08 -7.74 -2.55
N ALA A 34 12.20 -7.31 -3.13
CA ALA A 34 13.52 -7.44 -2.53
C ALA A 34 14.30 -6.12 -2.63
N THR A 35 15.16 -5.86 -1.65
CA THR A 35 16.19 -4.80 -1.73
C THR A 35 17.57 -5.45 -1.80
N ALA A 36 18.48 -4.87 -2.58
CA ALA A 36 19.88 -5.29 -2.64
C ALA A 36 20.81 -4.37 -1.83
N MET A 37 20.25 -3.33 -1.20
CA MET A 37 21.00 -2.27 -0.53
C MET A 37 20.63 -2.20 0.96
N PRO A 38 21.55 -1.74 1.83
CA PRO A 38 21.18 -1.32 3.18
C PRO A 38 20.00 -0.35 3.12
N SER A 39 18.98 -0.62 3.92
CA SER A 39 17.71 0.13 3.89
C SER A 39 17.26 0.44 5.32
N ARG A 40 16.72 1.64 5.53
CA ARG A 40 16.01 2.00 6.75
C ARG A 40 14.60 1.42 6.69
N LEU A 41 14.21 0.67 7.72
CA LEU A 41 12.86 0.10 7.85
C LEU A 41 11.90 1.13 8.44
N VAL A 42 10.74 1.28 7.81
CA VAL A 42 9.61 2.04 8.33
C VAL A 42 8.41 1.12 8.43
N TYR A 43 7.87 0.99 9.64
CA TYR A 43 6.65 0.24 9.91
C TYR A 43 5.51 1.23 10.14
N VAL A 44 4.48 1.15 9.31
CA VAL A 44 3.27 1.96 9.41
C VAL A 44 2.18 1.08 10.00
N SER A 45 1.63 1.49 11.16
CA SER A 45 0.47 0.82 11.77
C SER A 45 -0.71 0.75 10.79
N GLY A 46 -1.63 -0.20 11.01
CA GLY A 46 -2.86 -0.30 10.23
C GLY A 46 -3.60 1.03 10.15
N GLN A 47 -3.80 1.53 8.93
CA GLN A 47 -4.56 2.74 8.65
C GLN A 47 -5.97 2.36 8.21
N GLY A 48 -6.98 2.89 8.90
CA GLY A 48 -8.38 2.72 8.53
C GLY A 48 -8.88 3.82 7.60
N GLY A 49 -10.17 3.74 7.26
CA GLY A 49 -10.85 4.68 6.37
C GLY A 49 -11.34 5.97 7.03
N GLU A 50 -10.87 6.27 8.25
CA GLU A 50 -11.24 7.48 8.98
C GLU A 50 -10.54 8.74 8.44
N ASN A 51 -11.25 9.87 8.43
CA ASN A 51 -10.65 11.18 8.17
C ASN A 51 -9.98 11.77 9.43
N ASP A 52 -9.47 13.00 9.32
CA ASP A 52 -8.81 13.75 10.41
C ASP A 52 -9.72 14.03 11.63
N LYS A 53 -11.04 13.86 11.46
CA LYS A 53 -12.05 13.97 12.52
C LYS A 53 -12.48 12.60 13.08
N GLY A 54 -11.87 11.51 12.64
CA GLY A 54 -12.22 10.15 13.03
C GLY A 54 -13.51 9.63 12.39
N GLN A 55 -13.99 10.25 11.32
CA GLN A 55 -15.25 9.86 10.66
C GLN A 55 -15.00 8.89 9.51
N LEU A 56 -15.83 7.86 9.40
CA LEU A 56 -15.75 6.83 8.38
C LEU A 56 -16.73 7.11 7.24
N ASP A 57 -16.28 6.94 6.00
CA ASP A 57 -17.18 6.89 4.84
C ASP A 57 -18.05 5.62 4.93
N PRO A 58 -19.37 5.68 4.66
CA PRO A 58 -20.22 4.50 4.68
C PRO A 58 -19.91 3.51 3.54
N ASP A 59 -19.28 3.96 2.45
CA ASP A 59 -18.90 3.13 1.31
C ASP A 59 -17.50 2.52 1.46
N PHE A 60 -17.37 1.25 1.10
CA PHE A 60 -16.10 0.53 1.11
C PHE A 60 -15.05 1.22 0.24
N GLY A 61 -15.42 1.69 -0.96
CA GLY A 61 -14.51 2.39 -1.85
C GLY A 61 -14.04 3.73 -1.27
N GLY A 62 -14.94 4.45 -0.57
CA GLY A 62 -14.61 5.63 0.22
C GLY A 62 -13.53 5.37 1.26
N GLN A 63 -13.75 4.36 2.11
CA GLN A 63 -12.78 3.98 3.14
C GLN A 63 -11.45 3.48 2.56
N VAL A 64 -11.46 2.73 1.45
CA VAL A 64 -10.20 2.28 0.80
C VAL A 64 -9.37 3.47 0.34
N ARG A 65 -9.98 4.49 -0.27
CA ARG A 65 -9.25 5.68 -0.72
C ARG A 65 -8.68 6.45 0.47
N GLN A 66 -9.49 6.66 1.51
CA GLN A 66 -9.06 7.35 2.72
C GLN A 66 -7.94 6.59 3.45
N ALA A 67 -8.03 5.27 3.57
CA ALA A 67 -6.98 4.45 4.17
C ALA A 67 -5.65 4.54 3.39
N LEU A 68 -5.71 4.56 2.05
CA LEU A 68 -4.53 4.80 1.22
C LEU A 68 -3.96 6.22 1.39
N ASP A 69 -4.80 7.23 1.56
CA ASP A 69 -4.36 8.60 1.90
C ASP A 69 -3.66 8.63 3.27
N ASN A 70 -4.24 7.97 4.27
CA ASN A 70 -3.67 7.86 5.61
C ASN A 70 -2.30 7.15 5.58
N VAL A 71 -2.14 6.10 4.79
CA VAL A 71 -0.83 5.46 4.56
C VAL A 71 0.18 6.45 3.97
N VAL A 72 -0.22 7.27 3.01
CA VAL A 72 0.68 8.29 2.41
C VAL A 72 1.11 9.33 3.43
N ILE A 73 0.17 9.80 4.26
CA ILE A 73 0.45 10.76 5.33
C ILE A 73 1.43 10.16 6.35
N ALA A 74 1.19 8.93 6.80
CA ALA A 74 2.04 8.23 7.76
C ALA A 74 3.45 7.97 7.22
N LEU A 75 3.58 7.58 5.95
CA LEU A 75 4.88 7.46 5.27
C LEU A 75 5.61 8.80 5.21
N GLY A 76 4.91 9.88 4.87
CA GLY A 76 5.48 11.22 4.79
C GLY A 76 6.07 11.71 6.12
N ALA A 77 5.45 11.36 7.24
CA ALA A 77 5.99 11.66 8.58
C ALA A 77 7.32 10.96 8.91
N ALA A 78 7.66 9.91 8.16
CA ALA A 78 8.91 9.17 8.28
C ALA A 78 9.88 9.44 7.12
N ASP A 79 9.67 10.50 6.33
CA ASP A 79 10.41 10.80 5.09
C ASP A 79 10.41 9.65 4.08
N ALA A 80 9.30 8.90 4.02
CA ALA A 80 9.08 7.80 3.10
C ALA A 80 8.00 8.15 2.07
N ALA A 81 8.04 7.48 0.92
CA ALA A 81 7.06 7.61 -0.13
C ALA A 81 6.47 6.24 -0.51
N LEU A 82 5.39 6.26 -1.29
CA LEU A 82 4.77 5.04 -1.82
C LEU A 82 5.72 4.15 -2.63
N ALA A 83 6.74 4.75 -3.25
CA ALA A 83 7.75 4.01 -4.00
C ALA A 83 8.68 3.17 -3.10
N ASP A 84 8.72 3.46 -1.79
CA ASP A 84 9.51 2.75 -0.80
C ASP A 84 8.73 1.61 -0.13
N VAL A 85 7.41 1.50 -0.39
CA VAL A 85 6.57 0.44 0.19
C VAL A 85 6.94 -0.90 -0.42
N ALA A 86 7.40 -1.82 0.43
CA ALA A 86 7.79 -3.16 0.04
C ALA A 86 6.65 -4.18 0.24
N LYS A 87 5.83 -3.98 1.29
CA LYS A 87 4.73 -4.89 1.64
C LYS A 87 3.52 -4.12 2.15
N LEU A 88 2.35 -4.58 1.74
CA LEU A 88 1.05 -4.23 2.32
C LEU A 88 0.42 -5.46 2.98
N THR A 89 -0.27 -5.24 4.09
CA THR A 89 -1.25 -6.18 4.63
C THR A 89 -2.59 -5.47 4.71
N VAL A 90 -3.60 -6.08 4.11
CA VAL A 90 -4.92 -5.47 3.93
C VAL A 90 -5.95 -6.35 4.60
N LEU A 91 -6.66 -5.81 5.58
CA LEU A 91 -7.75 -6.49 6.27
C LEU A 91 -9.07 -5.98 5.70
N VAL A 92 -9.99 -6.88 5.34
CA VAL A 92 -11.26 -6.51 4.71
C VAL A 92 -12.43 -7.21 5.39
N VAL A 93 -13.38 -6.43 5.89
CA VAL A 93 -14.68 -6.93 6.36
C VAL A 93 -15.54 -7.31 5.14
N ASP A 94 -16.42 -8.31 5.25
CA ASP A 94 -17.34 -8.75 4.18
C ASP A 94 -16.70 -8.86 2.80
N HIS A 95 -15.53 -9.50 2.74
CA HIS A 95 -14.76 -9.62 1.50
C HIS A 95 -15.56 -10.30 0.38
N SER A 96 -15.38 -9.80 -0.85
CA SER A 96 -15.88 -10.40 -2.08
C SER A 96 -14.97 -10.00 -3.25
N GLU A 97 -15.09 -10.69 -4.39
CA GLU A 97 -14.38 -10.28 -5.61
C GLU A 97 -14.74 -8.86 -6.09
N ALA A 98 -15.96 -8.39 -5.77
CA ALA A 98 -16.34 -7.01 -6.05
C ALA A 98 -15.52 -6.03 -5.21
N ARG A 99 -15.32 -6.31 -3.92
CA ARG A 99 -14.42 -5.52 -3.06
C ARG A 99 -12.96 -5.66 -3.48
N LEU A 100 -12.53 -6.83 -3.96
CA LEU A 100 -11.19 -7.01 -4.55
C LEU A 100 -10.99 -6.08 -5.76
N ARG A 101 -11.98 -5.98 -6.65
CA ARG A 101 -11.91 -5.05 -7.80
C ARG A 101 -11.82 -3.59 -7.36
N VAL A 102 -12.58 -3.19 -6.34
CA VAL A 102 -12.51 -1.84 -5.77
C VAL A 102 -11.12 -1.57 -5.18
N TRP A 103 -10.58 -2.51 -4.41
CA TRP A 103 -9.22 -2.45 -3.87
C TRP A 103 -8.17 -2.30 -4.98
N SER A 104 -8.15 -3.21 -5.95
CA SER A 104 -7.16 -3.21 -7.04
C SER A 104 -7.21 -1.91 -7.85
N ALA A 105 -8.42 -1.39 -8.12
CA ALA A 105 -8.61 -0.14 -8.84
C ALA A 105 -8.09 1.07 -8.04
N ALA A 106 -8.41 1.16 -6.75
CA ALA A 106 -7.93 2.25 -5.89
C ALA A 106 -6.41 2.22 -5.71
N LEU A 107 -5.84 1.03 -5.48
CA LEU A 107 -4.40 0.83 -5.39
C LEU A 107 -3.72 1.23 -6.71
N ARG A 108 -4.29 0.84 -7.86
CA ARG A 108 -3.75 1.22 -9.17
C ARG A 108 -3.83 2.71 -9.45
N ALA A 109 -4.94 3.36 -9.12
CA ALA A 109 -5.07 4.81 -9.24
C ALA A 109 -3.97 5.53 -8.45
N ARG A 110 -3.61 5.01 -7.27
CA ARG A 110 -2.57 5.57 -6.41
C ARG A 110 -1.15 5.27 -6.88
N TRP A 111 -0.88 4.05 -7.35
CA TRP A 111 0.46 3.64 -7.80
C TRP A 111 0.77 4.03 -9.25
N GLY A 112 -0.23 4.29 -10.09
CA GLY A 112 -0.04 4.57 -11.51
C GLY A 112 0.60 3.40 -12.25
N THR A 113 1.63 3.67 -13.04
CA THR A 113 2.39 2.66 -13.81
C THR A 113 3.44 1.92 -12.99
N ARG A 114 3.65 2.28 -11.71
CA ARG A 114 4.63 1.64 -10.84
C ARG A 114 4.22 0.18 -10.52
N PRO A 115 5.19 -0.73 -10.36
CA PRO A 115 4.93 -2.04 -9.75
C PRO A 115 4.28 -1.88 -8.37
N THR A 116 3.29 -2.72 -8.06
CA THR A 116 2.68 -2.79 -6.72
C THR A 116 3.56 -3.58 -5.74
N PRO A 117 3.50 -3.30 -4.44
CA PRO A 117 4.22 -4.05 -3.41
C PRO A 117 3.77 -5.51 -3.32
N ALA A 118 4.49 -6.30 -2.53
CA ALA A 118 3.94 -7.55 -2.03
C ALA A 118 2.67 -7.24 -1.23
N CYS A 119 1.66 -8.09 -1.31
CA CYS A 119 0.39 -7.83 -0.63
C CYS A 119 -0.19 -9.14 -0.09
N THR A 120 -0.77 -9.07 1.10
CA THR A 120 -1.68 -10.10 1.60
C THR A 120 -2.99 -9.43 1.96
N LEU A 121 -4.07 -9.84 1.31
CA LEU A 121 -5.43 -9.42 1.65
C LEU A 121 -6.10 -10.54 2.47
N ILE A 122 -6.63 -10.18 3.63
CA ILE A 122 -7.17 -11.12 4.62
C ILE A 122 -8.62 -10.73 4.92
N PRO A 123 -9.61 -11.58 4.61
CA PRO A 123 -10.97 -11.41 5.10
C PRO A 123 -11.01 -11.53 6.62
N VAL A 124 -11.65 -10.57 7.29
CA VAL A 124 -11.83 -10.56 8.76
C VAL A 124 -13.29 -10.29 9.10
N PRO A 125 -13.81 -10.82 10.23
CA PRO A 125 -15.22 -10.62 10.59
C PRO A 125 -15.53 -9.20 11.08
N ARG A 126 -14.52 -8.46 11.55
CA ARG A 126 -14.62 -7.12 12.13
C ARG A 126 -13.22 -6.48 12.26
N LEU A 127 -13.18 -5.15 12.33
CA LEU A 127 -12.00 -4.32 12.65
C LEU A 127 -12.17 -3.56 13.99
N ALA A 128 -11.24 -2.68 14.34
CA ALA A 128 -11.17 -2.06 15.66
C ALA A 128 -12.41 -1.21 16.04
N LEU A 129 -13.03 -0.53 15.06
CA LEU A 129 -14.18 0.34 15.27
C LEU A 129 -15.40 -0.13 14.47
N ASP A 130 -16.58 0.19 14.99
CA ASP A 130 -17.83 -0.01 14.26
C ASP A 130 -17.84 0.80 12.97
N GLY A 131 -18.26 0.16 11.88
CA GLY A 131 -18.30 0.75 10.56
C GLY A 131 -16.97 0.68 9.80
N MET A 132 -15.85 0.26 10.40
CA MET A 132 -14.61 0.04 9.63
C MET A 132 -14.78 -1.16 8.70
N LEU A 133 -14.47 -0.95 7.42
CA LEU A 133 -14.60 -1.95 6.36
C LEU A 133 -13.24 -2.40 5.81
N VAL A 134 -12.20 -1.60 6.00
CA VAL A 134 -10.84 -1.87 5.55
C VAL A 134 -9.80 -1.30 6.51
N GLU A 135 -8.67 -2.00 6.64
CA GLU A 135 -7.46 -1.52 7.31
C GLU A 135 -6.23 -1.90 6.48
N ILE A 136 -5.28 -0.98 6.33
CA ILE A 136 -4.07 -1.15 5.51
C ILE A 136 -2.82 -0.90 6.36
N GLU A 137 -2.04 -1.95 6.58
CA GLU A 137 -0.70 -1.87 7.17
C GLU A 137 0.35 -1.80 6.05
N ALA A 138 1.39 -0.98 6.23
CA ALA A 138 2.48 -0.85 5.26
C ALA A 138 3.85 -1.05 5.91
N THR A 139 4.75 -1.76 5.22
CA THR A 139 6.18 -1.79 5.53
C THR A 139 6.94 -1.18 4.36
N ALA A 140 7.75 -0.17 4.65
CA ALA A 140 8.59 0.52 3.68
C ALA A 140 10.09 0.33 3.97
N LEU A 141 10.88 0.32 2.91
CA LEU A 141 12.34 0.17 2.93
C LEU A 141 12.95 1.41 2.29
N CYS A 142 13.30 2.41 3.07
CA CYS A 142 13.87 3.66 2.55
C CYS A 142 15.37 3.51 2.31
N ARG A 143 15.92 4.30 1.38
CA ARG A 143 17.38 4.45 1.28
C ARG A 143 17.91 5.03 2.60
N ALA A 144 18.98 4.43 3.12
CA ALA A 144 19.72 4.93 4.27
C ALA A 144 20.60 6.13 3.89
#